data_AF-A0AAV0AZT1-F1
#
_entry.id   AF-A0AAV0AZT1-F1
#
_cell.length_a   1.000
_cell.length_b   1.000
_cell.length_c   1.000
_cell.angle_alpha   90.00
_cell.angle_beta   90.00
_cell.angle_gamma   90.00
#
_symmetry.space_group_name_H-M   'P 1'
#
loop_
_entity.id
_entity.type
_entity.pdbx_description
1 polymer ?
#
loop_
_entity_poly.entity_id
_entity_poly.type
_entity_poly.pdbx_seq_one_letter_code
_entity_poly.pdbx_strand_id
1 'polypeptide(L)' 'LFDKVSVLHSGHQIYFGPALDAVEYFKELGVLQTPSQPIADFLCSVTNPSTKR' A
#
# COMPACT_ATOMS: atom_id res chain seq x y z
N LEU A 1 -1.92 3.90 -17.35
CA LEU A 1 -1.18 4.37 -16.15
C LEU A 1 -2.24 4.87 -15.17
N PHE A 2 -2.18 4.52 -13.89
CA PHE A 2 -3.16 5.01 -12.92
C PHE A 2 -2.64 6.30 -12.28
N ASP A 3 -3.40 7.39 -12.36
CA ASP A 3 -3.01 8.67 -11.78
C ASP A 3 -3.16 8.71 -10.25
N LYS A 4 -4.14 7.96 -9.72
CA LYS A 4 -4.45 7.91 -8.28
C LYS A 4 -4.83 6.51 -7.83
N VAL A 5 -4.52 6.21 -6.59
CA VAL A 5 -4.79 4.95 -5.90
C VAL A 5 -5.51 5.28 -4.60
N SER A 6 -6.59 4.54 -4.32
CA SER A 6 -7.27 4.53 -3.03
C SER A 6 -7.03 3.20 -2.34
N VAL A 7 -6.61 3.24 -1.08
CA VAL A 7 -6.31 2.06 -0.27
C VAL A 7 -7.31 2.04 0.87
N LEU A 8 -8.06 0.95 0.97
CA LEU A 8 -9.07 0.73 2.00
C LEU A 8 -8.66 -0.44 2.90
N HIS A 9 -8.79 -0.25 4.21
CA HIS A 9 -8.58 -1.28 5.21
C HIS A 9 -9.75 -1.30 6.19
N SER A 10 -10.39 -2.45 6.38
CA SER A 10 -11.52 -2.63 7.30
C SER A 10 -12.64 -1.58 7.12
N GLY A 11 -12.96 -1.24 5.87
CA GLY A 11 -13.98 -0.24 5.52
C GLY A 11 -13.54 1.22 5.65
N HIS A 12 -12.30 1.48 6.07
CA HIS A 12 -11.74 2.82 6.19
C HIS A 12 -10.74 3.10 5.08
N GLN A 13 -10.86 4.26 4.44
CA GLN A 13 -9.86 4.73 3.49
C GLN A 13 -8.63 5.21 4.25
N ILE A 14 -7.52 4.49 4.11
CA ILE A 14 -6.25 4.78 4.79
C ILE A 14 -5.28 5.59 3.93
N TYR A 15 -5.45 5.57 2.61
CA TYR A 15 -4.66 6.38 1.69
C TYR A 15 -5.44 6.71 0.43
N PHE A 16 -5.27 7.93 -0.07
CA PHE A 16 -5.77 8.36 -1.38
C PHE A 16 -4.79 9.35 -2.00
N GLY A 17 -4.19 8.99 -3.12
CA GLY A 17 -3.16 9.81 -3.75
C GLY A 17 -2.43 9.11 -4.89
N PRO A 18 -1.32 9.67 -5.38
CA PRO A 18 -0.50 9.06 -6.43
C PRO A 18 0.01 7.68 -6.01
N ALA A 19 0.13 6.75 -6.96
CA ALA A 19 0.67 5.42 -6.70
C ALA A 19 2.14 5.45 -6.24
N LEU A 20 2.90 6.45 -6.71
CA LEU A 20 4.30 6.65 -6.36
C LEU A 20 4.45 7.08 -4.89
N ASP A 21 3.63 8.02 -4.45
CA ASP A 21 3.62 8.54 -3.07
C ASP A 21 3.05 7.51 -2.08
N ALA A 22 2.18 6.60 -2.54
CA ALA A 22 1.61 5.54 -1.70
C ALA A 22 2.70 4.67 -1.08
N VAL A 23 3.76 4.38 -1.85
CA VAL A 23 4.88 3.56 -1.40
C VAL A 23 5.64 4.22 -0.26
N GLU A 24 5.91 5.52 -0.38
CA GLU A 24 6.61 6.28 0.66
C GLU A 24 5.75 6.40 1.92
N TYR A 25 4.46 6.71 1.77
CA TYR A 25 3.50 6.77 2.86
C TYR A 25 3.47 5.48 3.69
N PHE A 26 3.40 4.31 3.04
CA PHE A 26 3.40 3.03 3.76
C PHE A 26 4.77 2.65 4.33
N LYS A 27 5.88 3.12 3.74
CA LYS A 27 7.22 2.98 4.34
C LYS A 27 7.35 3.79 5.62
N GLU A 28 6.82 5.02 5.65
CA GLU A 28 6.78 5.84 6.87
C GLU A 28 5.93 5.21 7.98
N LEU A 29 4.87 4.48 7.61
CA LEU A 29 4.06 3.69 8.54
C LEU A 29 4.77 2.40 9.04
N GLY A 30 5.95 2.08 8.51
CA GLY A 30 6.75 0.91 8.91
C GLY A 30 6.57 -0.33 8.02
N VAL A 31 5.91 -0.21 6.86
CA VAL A 31 5.79 -1.31 5.90
C VAL A 31 7.02 -1.34 4.99
N LEU A 32 7.76 -2.44 5.05
CA LEU A 32 8.96 -2.63 4.23
C LEU A 32 8.60 -3.21 2.86
N GLN A 33 9.01 -2.52 1.81
CA GLN A 33 8.94 -3.01 0.44
C GLN A 33 10.20 -3.83 0.12
N THR A 34 10.03 -4.99 -0.50
CA THR A 34 11.17 -5.76 -1.04
C THR A 34 11.67 -5.12 -2.34
N PRO A 35 12.99 -5.04 -2.60
CA PRO A 35 13.56 -4.28 -3.73
C PRO A 35 13.06 -4.66 -5.14
N SER A 36 12.56 -5.88 -5.35
CA SER A 36 12.00 -6.33 -6.64
C SER A 36 10.48 -6.48 -6.62
N GLN A 37 9.81 -6.06 -5.54
CA GLN A 37 8.36 -6.21 -5.40
C GLN A 37 7.63 -5.12 -6.19
N PRO A 38 6.72 -5.49 -7.11
CA PRO A 38 5.87 -4.52 -7.80
C PRO A 38 5.02 -3.71 -6.82
N ILE A 39 4.78 -2.43 -7.13
CA ILE A 39 3.98 -1.52 -6.29
C ILE A 39 2.59 -2.11 -6.02
N ALA A 40 1.96 -2.74 -7.02
CA ALA A 40 0.66 -3.37 -6.86
C ALA A 40 0.68 -4.51 -5.82
N ASP A 41 1.73 -5.33 -5.82
CA ASP A 41 1.88 -6.44 -4.88
C ASP A 41 2.17 -5.93 -3.45
N PHE A 42 2.99 -4.89 -3.33
CA PHE A 42 3.23 -4.19 -2.07
C PHE A 42 1.93 -3.61 -1.48
N LEU A 43 1.14 -2.90 -2.27
CA LEU A 43 -0.13 -2.32 -1.82
C LEU A 43 -1.14 -3.41 -1.43
N CYS A 44 -1.21 -4.51 -2.17
CA CYS A 44 -2.02 -5.66 -1.79
C CYS A 44 -1.60 -6.21 -0.42
N SER A 45 -0.29 -6.33 -0.16
CA SER A 45 0.24 -6.77 1.14
C SER A 45 -0.17 -5.85 2.29
N VAL A 46 -0.10 -4.53 2.10
CA VAL A 46 -0.53 -3.52 3.08
C VAL A 46 -2.01 -3.65 3.42
N THR A 47 -2.85 -3.91 2.42
CA THR A 47 -4.29 -4.02 2.63
C THR A 47 -4.73 -5.34 3.25
N ASN A 48 -3.89 -6.37 3.19
CA ASN A 48 -4.29 -7.73 3.57
C ASN A 48 -4.32 -7.88 5.09
N PRO A 49 -5.52 -7.94 5.73
CA PRO A 49 -5.62 -8.06 7.19
C PRO A 49 -5.12 -9.43 7.72
N SER A 50 -4.85 -10.39 6.83
CA SER A 50 -4.62 -11.80 7.18
C SER A 50 -3.16 -12.23 7.26
N THR A 51 -2.17 -11.33 7.15
CA THR A 51 -0.74 -11.71 7.27
C THR A 51 -0.18 -11.71 8.69
N LYS A 52 -1.04 -11.74 9.73
CA LYS A 52 -0.64 -12.21 11.06
C LYS A 52 -0.97 -13.70 11.17
N ARG A 53 0.03 -14.55 10.98
CA ARG A 53 0.10 -15.86 11.62
C ARG A 53 1.33 -15.89 12.51
#